data_AF-A0A968A5N7-F1
#
_entry.id   AF-A0A968A5N7-F1
#
_cell.length_a   1.000
_cell.length_b   1.000
_cell.length_c   1.000
_cell.angle_alpha   90.00
_cell.angle_beta   90.00
_cell.angle_gamma   90.00
#
_symmetry.space_group_name_H-M   'P 1'
#
loop_
_entity.id
_entity.type
_entity.pdbx_description
1 polymer ?
#
loop_
_entity_poly.entity_id
_entity_poly.type
_entity_poly.pdbx_seq_one_letter_code
_entity_poly.pdbx_strand_id
1 'polypeptide(L)'
;MREVVHASKRILLYVLLTAATILMSFPLFWMISSSLKTLEETNSAGIVWFPDSPTLEAYIGVFQNTDFLRSYFNTVFYTSLALVGTLLSIAVVAYAFS
;
A
#
# COMPACT_ATOMS: atom_id res chain seq x y z
N MET A 1 -43.72 0.54 2.94
CA MET A 1 -43.05 -0.05 1.75
C MET A 1 -41.78 0.71 1.33
N ARG A 2 -41.78 2.06 1.27
CA ARG A 2 -40.58 2.85 0.94
C ARG A 2 -39.41 2.63 1.91
N GLU A 3 -39.66 2.64 3.22
CA GLU A 3 -38.63 2.39 4.26
C GLU A 3 -37.88 1.06 4.07
N VAL A 4 -38.60 -0.02 3.79
CA VAL A 4 -38.02 -1.36 3.57
C VAL A 4 -37.14 -1.40 2.33
N VAL A 5 -37.52 -0.69 1.26
CA VAL A 5 -36.72 -0.57 0.03
C VAL A 5 -35.45 0.27 0.25
N HIS A 6 -35.47 1.22 1.18
CA HIS A 6 -34.28 2.01 1.53
C HIS A 6 -33.31 1.20 2.39
N ALA A 7 -33.83 0.42 3.34
CA ALA A 7 -33.02 -0.48 4.16
C ALA A 7 -32.33 -1.58 3.32
N SER A 8 -33.05 -2.21 2.40
CA SER A 8 -32.48 -3.25 1.53
C SER A 8 -31.39 -2.72 0.59
N LYS A 9 -31.60 -1.54 -0.01
CA LYS A 9 -30.58 -0.87 -0.83
C LYS A 9 -29.31 -0.53 -0.04
N ARG A 10 -29.46 -0.06 1.20
CA ARG A 10 -28.32 0.22 2.09
C ARG A 10 -27.53 -1.04 2.43
N ILE A 11 -28.22 -2.13 2.77
CA ILE A 11 -27.57 -3.42 3.05
C ILE A 11 -26.81 -3.91 1.82
N LEU A 12 -27.43 -3.88 0.64
CA LEU A 12 -26.78 -4.27 -0.60
C LEU A 12 -25.53 -3.41 -0.89
N LEU A 13 -25.64 -2.09 -0.69
CA LEU A 13 -24.53 -1.17 -0.87
C LEU A 13 -23.38 -1.45 0.10
N TYR A 14 -23.67 -1.70 1.39
CA TYR A 14 -22.63 -2.05 2.35
C TYR A 14 -21.96 -3.39 2.03
N VAL A 15 -22.74 -4.40 1.64
CA VAL A 15 -22.16 -5.69 1.21
C VAL A 15 -21.22 -5.50 0.02
N LEU A 16 -21.62 -4.71 -0.97
CA LEU A 16 -20.79 -4.43 -2.14
C LEU A 16 -19.52 -3.64 -1.78
N LEU A 17 -19.64 -2.61 -0.94
CA LEU A 17 -18.50 -1.84 -0.46
C LEU A 17 -17.53 -2.70 0.35
N THR A 18 -18.03 -3.53 1.27
CA THR A 18 -17.19 -4.44 2.06
C THR A 18 -16.49 -5.46 1.18
N ALA A 19 -17.19 -6.05 0.21
CA ALA A 19 -16.58 -6.98 -0.75
C ALA A 19 -15.48 -6.29 -1.59
N ALA A 20 -15.73 -5.07 -2.07
CA ALA A 20 -14.74 -4.28 -2.79
C ALA A 20 -13.52 -3.96 -1.91
N THR A 21 -13.73 -3.59 -0.64
CA THR A 21 -12.64 -3.37 0.32
C THR A 21 -11.80 -4.64 0.51
N ILE A 22 -12.42 -5.79 0.77
CA ILE A 22 -11.70 -7.06 0.94
C ILE A 22 -10.86 -7.38 -0.30
N LEU A 23 -11.45 -7.22 -1.50
CA LEU A 23 -10.77 -7.47 -2.77
C LEU A 23 -9.56 -6.53 -2.96
N MET A 24 -9.71 -5.24 -2.65
CA MET A 24 -8.64 -4.25 -2.80
C MET A 24 -7.56 -4.37 -1.71
N SER A 25 -7.93 -4.82 -0.50
CA SER A 25 -6.99 -5.07 0.59
C SER A 25 -6.25 -6.40 0.45
N PHE A 26 -6.72 -7.32 -0.39
CA PHE A 26 -6.10 -8.64 -0.55
C PHE A 26 -4.62 -8.57 -0.99
N PRO A 27 -4.23 -7.78 -2.01
CA PRO A 27 -2.81 -7.64 -2.39
C PRO A 27 -1.95 -7.07 -1.25
N LEU A 28 -2.50 -6.14 -0.47
CA LEU A 28 -1.81 -5.56 0.68
C LEU A 28 -1.58 -6.61 1.77
N PHE A 29 -2.62 -7.40 2.09
CA PHE A 29 -2.51 -8.54 2.99
C PHE A 29 -1.43 -9.52 2.52
N TRP A 30 -1.45 -9.90 1.23
CA TRP A 30 -0.48 -10.83 0.66
C TRP A 30 0.96 -10.29 0.73
N MET A 31 1.15 -9.00 0.46
CA MET A 31 2.44 -8.33 0.52
C MET A 31 3.02 -8.32 1.94
N ILE A 32 2.20 -7.99 2.94
CA ILE A 32 2.61 -7.97 4.35
C ILE A 32 2.92 -9.38 4.87
N SER A 33 2.06 -10.35 4.55
CA SER A 33 2.30 -11.74 4.93
C SER A 33 3.59 -12.26 4.31
N SER A 34 3.79 -12.01 3.02
CA SER A 34 4.96 -12.51 2.29
C SER A 34 6.26 -11.80 2.65
N SER A 35 6.22 -10.54 3.09
CA SER A 35 7.43 -9.83 3.53
C SER A 35 7.99 -10.35 4.86
N LEU A 36 7.20 -11.09 5.63
CA LEU A 36 7.58 -11.71 6.91
C LEU A 36 7.90 -13.21 6.79
N LYS A 37 7.71 -13.81 5.61
CA LYS A 37 8.04 -15.22 5.36
C LYS A 37 9.53 -15.43 5.27
N THR A 38 9.97 -16.62 5.66
CA THR A 38 11.29 -17.15 5.33
C THR A 38 11.41 -17.42 3.83
N LEU A 39 12.65 -17.59 3.34
CA LEU A 39 12.90 -17.96 1.94
C LEU A 39 12.31 -19.34 1.59
N GLU A 40 12.30 -20.26 2.55
CA GLU A 40 11.72 -21.60 2.38
C GLU A 40 10.19 -21.54 2.25
N GLU A 41 9.50 -20.81 3.14
CA GLU A 41 8.04 -20.62 3.07
C GLU A 41 7.64 -19.91 1.77
N THR A 42 8.44 -18.94 1.31
CA THR A 42 8.19 -18.18 0.08
C THR A 42 8.32 -19.05 -1.17
N ASN A 43 9.27 -20.00 -1.18
CA ASN A 43 9.51 -20.92 -2.30
C ASN A 43 8.77 -22.26 -2.17
N SER A 44 7.95 -22.43 -1.13
CA SER A 44 7.18 -23.65 -0.92
C SER A 44 6.14 -23.86 -2.03
N ALA A 45 5.81 -25.13 -2.32
CA ALA A 45 4.86 -25.47 -3.39
C ALA A 45 3.40 -25.11 -3.08
N GLY A 46 3.09 -24.71 -1.83
CA GLY A 46 1.75 -24.40 -1.36
C GLY A 46 1.52 -22.90 -1.12
N ILE A 47 0.26 -22.51 -0.93
CA ILE A 47 -0.09 -21.15 -0.53
C ILE A 47 0.06 -21.03 0.99
N VAL A 48 1.10 -20.33 1.44
CA VAL A 48 1.29 -19.94 2.84
C VAL A 48 0.55 -18.62 3.07
N TRP A 49 -0.59 -18.66 3.77
CA TRP A 49 -1.41 -17.48 4.05
C TRP A 49 -0.83 -16.58 5.15
N PHE A 50 -0.31 -17.19 6.19
CA PHE A 50 0.38 -16.55 7.31
C PHE A 50 1.70 -17.29 7.53
N PRO A 51 2.81 -16.57 7.76
CA PRO A 51 4.09 -17.22 8.04
C PRO A 51 4.00 -18.04 9.34
N ASP A 52 4.49 -19.27 9.31
CA ASP A 52 4.62 -20.12 10.49
C ASP A 52 5.76 -19.62 11.39
N SER A 53 6.81 -19.07 10.77
CA SER A 53 7.96 -18.47 11.45
C SER A 53 8.24 -17.05 10.96
N PRO A 54 7.54 -16.01 11.48
CA PRO A 54 7.75 -14.63 11.07
C PRO A 54 9.20 -14.18 11.29
N THR A 55 9.83 -13.64 10.25
CA THR A 55 11.22 -13.15 10.29
C THR A 55 11.37 -11.77 9.65
N LEU A 56 12.41 -11.05 10.05
CA LEU A 56 12.81 -9.76 9.47
C LEU A 56 14.06 -9.86 8.58
N GLU A 57 14.55 -11.07 8.31
CA GLU A 57 15.75 -11.30 7.50
C GLU A 57 15.67 -10.64 6.12
N ALA A 58 14.51 -10.70 5.46
CA ALA A 58 14.29 -10.04 4.17
C ALA A 58 14.51 -8.51 4.26
N TYR A 59 14.04 -7.87 5.33
CA TYR A 59 14.26 -6.44 5.56
C TYR A 59 15.74 -6.14 5.80
N ILE A 60 16.40 -6.92 6.66
CA ILE A 60 17.83 -6.77 6.94
C ILE A 60 18.64 -6.87 5.63
N GLY A 61 18.34 -7.86 4.78
CA GLY A 61 19.00 -8.02 3.49
C GLY A 61 18.81 -6.82 2.55
N VAL A 62 17.60 -6.24 2.51
CA VAL A 62 17.32 -5.03 1.72
C VAL A 62 18.10 -3.81 2.26
N PHE A 63 18.17 -3.62 3.57
CA PHE A 63 18.91 -2.51 4.17
C PHE A 63 20.44 -2.69 4.12
N GLN A 64 20.92 -3.92 3.90
CA GLN A 64 22.35 -4.18 3.62
C GLN A 64 22.70 -3.98 2.14
N ASN A 65 21.71 -3.92 1.25
CA ASN A 65 21.92 -3.70 -0.17
C ASN A 65 22.15 -2.20 -0.47
N THR A 66 23.39 -1.85 -0.79
CA THR A 66 23.80 -0.46 -1.06
C THR A 66 23.13 0.13 -2.30
N ASP A 67 22.88 -0.68 -3.34
CA ASP A 67 22.23 -0.21 -4.57
C ASP A 67 20.75 0.11 -4.32
N PHE A 68 20.09 -0.71 -3.49
CA PHE A 68 18.73 -0.41 -3.03
C PHE A 68 18.69 0.89 -2.22
N LEU A 69 19.57 1.05 -1.23
CA LEU A 69 19.61 2.27 -0.41
C LEU A 69 19.88 3.52 -1.23
N ARG A 70 20.80 3.44 -2.19
CA ARG A 70 21.11 4.55 -3.10
C ARG A 70 19.90 4.89 -3.96
N SER A 71 19.22 3.88 -4.51
CA SER A 71 18.02 4.09 -5.32
C SER A 71 16.88 4.69 -4.49
N TYR A 72 16.66 4.18 -3.28
CA TYR A 72 15.67 4.70 -2.35
C TYR A 72 15.93 6.15 -1.97
N PHE A 73 17.18 6.48 -1.62
CA PHE A 73 17.58 7.85 -1.31
C PHE A 73 17.39 8.79 -2.50
N ASN A 74 17.81 8.37 -3.70
CA ASN A 74 17.61 9.15 -4.92
C ASN A 74 16.13 9.47 -5.11
N THR A 75 15.24 8.47 -5.01
CA THR A 75 13.79 8.69 -5.15
C THR A 75 13.29 9.71 -4.13
N VAL A 76 13.59 9.53 -2.84
CA VAL A 76 13.15 10.44 -1.78
C VAL A 76 13.65 11.86 -2.03
N PHE A 77 14.91 12.01 -2.45
CA PHE A 77 15.52 13.30 -2.75
C PHE A 77 14.81 13.99 -3.92
N TYR A 78 14.66 13.31 -5.07
CA TYR A 78 14.01 13.88 -6.25
C TYR A 78 12.53 14.19 -6.02
N THR A 79 11.77 13.30 -5.36
CA THR A 79 10.34 13.53 -5.10
C THR A 79 10.13 14.68 -4.13
N SER A 80 10.96 14.80 -3.10
CA SER A 80 10.83 15.89 -2.12
C SER A 80 11.18 17.24 -2.73
N LEU A 81 12.25 17.29 -3.55
CA LEU A 81 12.63 18.51 -4.25
C LEU A 81 11.54 18.94 -5.25
N ALA A 82 11.00 17.99 -6.01
CA ALA A 82 9.89 18.25 -6.93
C ALA A 82 8.66 18.75 -6.18
N LEU A 83 8.28 18.11 -5.08
CA LEU A 83 7.13 18.51 -4.26
C LEU A 83 7.29 19.94 -3.74
N VAL A 84 8.44 20.30 -3.17
CA VAL A 84 8.71 21.65 -2.69
C VAL A 84 8.64 22.67 -3.83
N GLY A 85 9.29 22.37 -4.96
CA GLY A 85 9.26 23.25 -6.14
C GLY A 85 7.84 23.44 -6.69
N THR A 86 7.05 22.38 -6.78
CA THR A 86 5.65 22.43 -7.19
C THR A 86 4.82 23.26 -6.22
N LEU A 87 4.94 23.04 -4.91
CA LEU A 87 4.19 23.80 -3.89
C LEU A 87 4.50 25.30 -3.95
N LEU A 88 5.78 25.66 -4.09
CA LEU A 88 6.18 27.07 -4.24
C LEU A 88 5.61 27.67 -5.54
N SER A 89 5.71 26.94 -6.66
CA SER A 89 5.20 27.40 -7.94
C SER A 89 3.69 27.61 -7.93
N ILE A 90 2.91 26.64 -7.43
CA ILE A 90 1.46 26.78 -7.37
C ILE A 90 1.04 27.89 -6.39
N ALA A 91 1.76 28.10 -5.29
CA ALA A 91 1.44 29.16 -4.34
C ALA A 91 1.61 30.55 -4.97
N VAL A 92 2.72 30.79 -5.69
CA VAL A 92 2.96 32.06 -6.40
C VAL A 92 1.90 32.29 -7.48
N VAL A 93 1.61 31.27 -8.28
CA VAL A 93 0.63 31.38 -9.37
C VAL A 93 -0.79 31.60 -8.82
N ALA A 94 -1.19 30.86 -7.79
CA ALA A 94 -2.51 31.00 -7.17
C ALA A 94 -2.71 32.40 -6.57
N TYR A 95 -1.68 32.97 -5.90
CA TYR A 95 -1.73 34.33 -5.37
C TYR A 95 -1.81 35.40 -6.47
N ALA A 96 -1.15 35.19 -7.62
CA ALA A 96 -1.23 36.12 -8.74
C ALA A 96 -2.61 36.16 -9.42
N PHE A 97 -3.39 35.08 -9.32
CA PHE A 97 -4.73 34.96 -9.89
C PHE A 97 -5.88 35.22 -8.90
N SER A 98 -5.58 35.50 -7.62
CA SER A 98 -6.56 35.88 -6.59
C SER A 98 -6.69 37.39 -6.46
#